data_AF-A0A5J5QU28-F1
#
_entry.id   AF-A0A5J5QU28-F1
#
_cell.length_a   1.000
_cell.length_b   1.000
_cell.length_c   1.000
_cell.angle_alpha   90.00
_cell.angle_beta   90.00
_cell.angle_gamma   90.00
#
_symmetry.space_group_name_H-M   'P 1'
#
loop_
_entity.id
_entity.type
_entity.pdbx_description
1 polymer ?
#
loop_
_entity_poly.entity_id
_entity_poly.type
_entity_poly.pdbx_seq_one_letter_code
_entity_poly.pdbx_strand_id
1 'polypeptide(L)' 'MMILKSFIPGNLISLYMTIINSVVIVGLYYGFLTTLSIGPSYIFLLRARVMEEGEEGTEKKLSAITGFIIAWL' A
#
# COMPACT_ATOMS: atom_id res chain seq x y z
N MET A 1 21.77 -38.37 -24.52
CA MET A 1 21.91 -38.78 -23.10
C MET A 1 22.85 -37.81 -22.37
N MET A 2 22.38 -36.61 -22.03
CA MET A 2 23.22 -35.57 -21.37
C MET A 2 22.48 -34.75 -20.31
N ILE A 3 21.16 -34.94 -20.15
CA ILE A 3 20.31 -34.13 -19.27
C ILE A 3 20.37 -34.60 -17.80
N LEU A 4 20.86 -35.82 -17.53
CA LEU A 4 20.90 -36.39 -16.17
C LEU A 4 22.19 -36.05 -15.40
N LYS A 5 23.21 -35.45 -16.05
CA LYS A 5 24.49 -35.12 -15.39
C LYS A 5 24.43 -33.85 -14.54
N SER A 6 23.39 -33.03 -14.72
CA SER A 6 23.08 -31.88 -13.85
C SER A 6 22.37 -32.29 -12.54
N PHE A 7 21.98 -33.57 -12.41
CA PHE A 7 21.34 -34.14 -11.22
C PHE A 7 22.36 -34.78 -10.27
N ILE A 8 23.59 -34.26 -10.23
CA ILE A 8 24.53 -34.57 -9.16
C ILE A 8 23.92 -34.03 -7.86
N PRO A 9 23.85 -34.82 -6.76
CA PRO A 9 23.11 -34.45 -5.55
C PRO A 9 23.54 -33.12 -4.92
N GLY A 10 24.79 -32.68 -5.11
CA GLY A 10 25.28 -31.37 -4.67
C GLY A 10 24.62 -30.17 -5.39
N ASN A 11 24.21 -30.34 -6.64
CA ASN A 11 23.57 -29.27 -7.43
C ASN A 11 22.09 -29.07 -7.05
N LEU A 12 21.41 -30.13 -6.60
CA LEU A 12 20.00 -30.06 -6.19
C LEU A 12 19.79 -29.24 -4.93
N ILE A 13 20.68 -29.40 -3.94
CA ILE A 13 20.61 -28.66 -2.68
C ILE A 13 20.88 -27.17 -2.94
N SER A 14 21.84 -26.85 -3.83
CA SER A 14 22.10 -25.48 -4.28
C SER A 14 20.91 -24.87 -5.03
N LEU A 15 20.26 -25.64 -5.90
CA LEU A 15 19.07 -25.22 -6.63
C LEU A 15 17.90 -24.94 -5.68
N TYR A 16 17.68 -25.82 -4.70
CA TYR A 16 16.64 -25.64 -3.68
C TYR A 16 16.87 -24.38 -2.84
N MET A 17 18.10 -24.14 -2.38
CA MET A 17 18.46 -22.90 -1.68
C MET A 17 18.23 -21.66 -2.54
N THR A 18 18.53 -21.73 -3.83
CA THR A 18 18.35 -20.61 -4.77
C THR A 18 16.87 -20.32 -5.01
N ILE A 19 16.05 -21.36 -5.19
CA ILE A 19 14.60 -21.22 -5.39
C ILE A 19 13.94 -20.66 -4.13
N ILE A 20 14.28 -21.15 -2.94
CA ILE A 20 13.71 -20.63 -1.68
C ILE A 20 14.12 -19.17 -1.45
N ASN A 21 15.40 -18.81 -1.65
CA ASN A 21 15.85 -17.43 -1.51
C ASN A 21 15.18 -16.48 -2.51
N SER A 22 15.01 -16.92 -3.76
CA SER A 22 14.30 -16.15 -4.78
C SER A 22 12.82 -15.97 -4.44
N VAL A 23 12.13 -17.05 -4.06
CA VAL A 23 10.70 -17.02 -3.69
C VAL A 23 10.47 -16.17 -2.45
N VAL A 24 11.36 -16.20 -1.46
CA VAL A 24 11.25 -15.34 -0.27
C VAL A 24 11.41 -13.87 -0.65
N ILE A 25 12.41 -13.53 -1.48
CA ILE A 25 12.63 -12.15 -1.93
C ILE A 25 11.45 -11.65 -2.77
N VAL A 26 10.97 -12.45 -3.71
CA VAL A 26 9.83 -12.13 -4.58
C VAL A 26 8.54 -12.06 -3.76
N GLY A 27 8.27 -13.03 -2.91
CA GLY A 27 7.08 -13.08 -2.06
C GLY A 27 7.03 -11.92 -1.06
N LEU A 28 8.17 -11.56 -0.47
CA LEU A 28 8.29 -10.35 0.33
C LEU A 28 8.11 -9.12 -0.54
N TYR A 29 8.76 -9.02 -1.70
CA TYR A 29 8.63 -7.84 -2.57
C TYR A 29 7.17 -7.59 -2.97
N TYR A 30 6.48 -8.59 -3.50
CA TYR A 30 5.10 -8.43 -3.95
C TYR A 30 4.10 -8.34 -2.78
N GLY A 31 4.24 -9.17 -1.74
CA GLY A 31 3.36 -9.15 -0.58
C GLY A 31 3.52 -7.87 0.25
N PHE A 32 4.76 -7.48 0.55
CA PHE A 32 5.07 -6.27 1.30
C PHE A 32 4.67 -5.02 0.52
N LEU A 33 4.96 -4.94 -0.79
CA LEU A 33 4.54 -3.79 -1.60
C LEU A 33 3.02 -3.66 -1.68
N THR A 34 2.28 -4.75 -1.79
CA THR A 34 0.80 -4.69 -1.78
C THR A 34 0.27 -4.19 -0.44
N THR A 35 0.75 -4.73 0.68
CA THR A 35 0.26 -4.33 2.01
C THR A 35 0.73 -2.93 2.40
N LEU A 36 2.00 -2.58 2.14
CA LEU A 36 2.52 -1.24 2.38
C LEU A 36 1.94 -0.19 1.43
N SER A 37 1.49 -0.54 0.22
CA SER A 37 0.84 0.46 -0.64
C SER A 37 -0.60 0.68 -0.21
N ILE A 38 -1.30 -0.35 0.28
CA ILE A 38 -2.70 -0.27 0.70
C ILE A 38 -2.87 0.32 2.12
N GLY A 39 -2.04 -0.07 3.09
CA GLY A 39 -2.16 0.37 4.48
C GLY A 39 -2.14 1.90 4.67
N PRO A 40 -1.07 2.60 4.27
CA PRO A 40 -1.00 4.06 4.40
C PRO A 40 -1.97 4.78 3.47
N SER A 41 -2.26 4.25 2.27
CA SER A 41 -3.29 4.82 1.39
C SER A 41 -4.68 4.73 2.01
N TYR A 42 -5.00 3.65 2.72
CA TYR A 42 -6.27 3.50 3.41
C TYR A 42 -6.41 4.49 4.58
N ILE A 43 -5.36 4.66 5.38
CA ILE A 43 -5.34 5.67 6.46
C ILE A 43 -5.38 7.10 5.88
N PHE A 44 -4.67 7.34 4.78
CA PHE A 44 -4.67 8.63 4.09
C PHE A 44 -6.04 8.96 3.49
N LEU A 45 -6.72 7.99 2.87
CA LEU A 45 -8.08 8.16 2.35
C LEU A 45 -9.11 8.32 3.47
N LEU A 46 -8.98 7.59 4.59
CA LEU A 46 -9.81 7.82 5.78
C LEU A 46 -9.57 9.21 6.36
N ARG A 47 -8.33 9.66 6.43
CA ARG A 47 -7.97 11.01 6.90
C ARG A 47 -8.47 12.08 5.95
N ALA A 48 -8.36 11.88 4.64
CA ALA A 48 -8.87 12.79 3.63
C ALA A 48 -10.40 12.90 3.74
N ARG A 49 -11.12 11.79 3.88
CA ARG A 49 -12.57 11.82 4.13
C ARG A 49 -12.91 12.50 5.45
N VAL A 50 -12.18 12.24 6.54
CA VAL A 50 -12.39 12.92 7.83
C VAL A 50 -12.10 14.42 7.73
N MET A 51 -11.12 14.83 6.93
CA MET A 51 -10.79 16.23 6.71
C MET A 51 -11.81 16.90 5.79
N GLU A 52 -12.23 16.28 4.68
CA GLU A 52 -13.28 16.78 3.78
C GLU A 52 -14.66 16.84 4.47
N GLU A 53 -15.03 15.86 5.29
CA GLU A 53 -16.34 15.83 5.96
C GLU A 53 -16.33 16.73 7.21
N GLY A 54 -15.17 16.85 7.88
CA GLY A 54 -14.94 17.81 8.96
C GLY A 54 -14.80 19.25 8.47
N GLU A 55 -14.18 19.48 7.31
CA GLU A 55 -14.09 20.76 6.63
C GLU A 55 -15.42 21.10 5.98
N GLU A 56 -16.14 20.23 5.27
CA GLU A 56 -17.48 20.58 4.76
C GLU A 56 -18.46 20.97 5.88
N GLY A 57 -18.38 20.32 7.04
CA GLY A 57 -19.14 20.72 8.24
C GLY A 57 -18.70 22.06 8.82
N THR A 58 -17.41 22.37 8.75
CA THR A 58 -16.82 23.61 9.27
C THR A 58 -16.97 24.78 8.29
N GLU A 59 -16.73 24.56 7.00
CA GLU A 59 -16.89 25.47 5.87
C GLU A 59 -18.35 25.78 5.59
N LYS A 60 -19.32 24.86 5.71
CA LYS A 60 -20.75 25.21 5.63
C LYS A 60 -21.16 26.11 6.80
N LYS A 61 -20.63 25.86 8.00
CA LYS A 61 -20.88 26.71 9.18
C LYS A 61 -20.21 28.07 9.04
N LEU A 62 -18.97 28.13 8.55
CA LEU A 62 -18.24 29.37 8.29
C LEU A 62 -18.80 30.13 7.09
N SER A 63 -19.29 29.46 6.06
CA SER A 63 -19.98 30.05 4.90
C SER A 63 -21.34 30.60 5.31
N ALA A 64 -22.09 29.90 6.16
CA ALA A 64 -23.30 30.45 6.78
C ALA A 64 -22.97 31.69 7.63
N ILE A 65 -21.88 31.69 8.39
CA ILE A 65 -21.45 32.86 9.19
C ILE A 65 -20.98 34.00 8.28
N THR A 66 -20.21 33.70 7.23
CA THR A 66 -19.65 34.70 6.30
C THR A 66 -20.76 35.31 5.43
N GLY A 67 -21.67 34.49 4.91
CA GLY A 67 -22.85 34.93 4.18
C GLY A 67 -23.82 35.69 5.07
N PHE A 68 -23.97 35.31 6.35
CA PHE A 68 -24.75 36.07 7.32
C PHE A 68 -24.12 37.43 7.62
N ILE A 69 -22.80 37.53 7.79
CA ILE A 69 -22.10 38.80 8.03
C ILE A 69 -22.16 39.72 6.81
N ILE A 70 -22.01 39.19 5.59
CA ILE A 70 -22.10 39.97 4.34
C ILE A 70 -23.54 40.42 4.07
N ALA A 71 -24.55 39.62 4.44
CA ALA A 71 -25.95 40.02 4.31
C ALA A 71 -26.40 41.02 5.39
N TRP A 72 -25.65 41.13 6.48
CA TRP A 72 -25.93 42.04 7.60
C TRP A 72 -25.27 43.41 7.46
N LEU A 73 -24.18 43.50 6.67
CA LEU A 73 -23.50 44.75 6.29
C LEU A 73 -24.20 45.43 5.11
#